data_AF-A0A6P1E6Y3-F1
#
_entry.id   AF-A0A6P1E6Y3-F1
#
_cell.length_a   1.000
_cell.length_b   1.000
_cell.length_c   1.000
_cell.angle_alpha   90.00
_cell.angle_beta   90.00
_cell.angle_gamma   90.00
#
_symmetry.space_group_name_H-M   'P 1'
#
loop_
_entity.id
_entity.type
_entity.pdbx_description
1 polymer ?
#
loop_
_entity_poly.entity_id
_entity_poly.type
_entity_poly.pdbx_seq_one_letter_code
_entity_poly.pdbx_strand_id
1 'polypeptide(L)'
;MRVSKLLLTGVAFLGFVSFNIGQVYASNYFPVRHYHSYTPRSWRGTYHTSDGDMMKVNTYSVSLNGKTFYRSNWHGWRKLAFAKVDSSHYTFNVLAKYGYQSSRRWHLKYKNGKKELINNLEMGYSQVWYKSVHHTKKVKSKKTQVYGLDYHSAPESLKSCVGHMVYTGDWVDSSDPVGLTTTMDNYDNNIFAVKLETGGVPLILSGFKHDGIQKMALVQYNGQTYYAYADTGNDLVPYNTYTQSLSGDTFVISSVKPTDTKDVALKSSDQVLTNNIWDYTNPNTGNEIYYHYSLNKDKWYQDND
;
A
#
# COMPACT_ATOMS: atom_id res chain seq x y z
N MET A 1 6.71 -11.49 -60.89
CA MET A 1 7.39 -11.77 -59.59
C MET A 1 7.31 -10.52 -58.71
N ARG A 2 6.43 -10.52 -57.71
CA ARG A 2 6.44 -9.56 -56.60
C ARG A 2 6.12 -10.33 -55.34
N VAL A 3 7.07 -10.31 -54.41
CA VAL A 3 7.05 -11.07 -53.16
C VAL A 3 6.03 -10.44 -52.21
N SER A 4 5.14 -11.27 -51.70
CA SER A 4 4.16 -10.98 -50.67
C SER A 4 4.85 -10.64 -49.34
N LYS A 5 4.52 -9.46 -48.78
CA LYS A 5 4.84 -9.16 -47.38
C LYS A 5 3.72 -9.73 -46.52
N LEU A 6 3.97 -10.90 -45.94
CA LEU A 6 3.19 -11.46 -44.83
C LEU A 6 3.46 -10.61 -43.59
N LEU A 7 2.48 -9.82 -43.15
CA LEU A 7 2.50 -9.14 -41.87
C LEU A 7 1.83 -10.05 -40.84
N LEU A 8 2.66 -10.76 -40.07
CA LEU A 8 2.23 -11.52 -38.89
C LEU A 8 1.68 -10.52 -37.86
N THR A 9 0.36 -10.47 -37.72
CA THR A 9 -0.30 -9.67 -36.68
C THR A 9 -0.33 -10.53 -35.42
N GLY A 10 0.67 -10.35 -34.56
CA GLY A 10 0.69 -10.93 -33.22
C GLY A 10 -0.39 -10.27 -32.36
N VAL A 11 -1.40 -11.06 -31.99
CA VAL A 11 -2.45 -10.66 -31.05
C VAL A 11 -1.83 -10.63 -29.64
N ALA A 12 -1.50 -9.43 -29.16
CA ALA A 12 -1.22 -9.21 -27.75
C ALA A 12 -2.55 -9.00 -27.01
N PHE A 13 -3.00 -10.02 -26.28
CA PHE A 13 -4.05 -9.89 -25.26
C PHE A 13 -3.48 -9.12 -24.06
N LEU A 14 -3.46 -7.79 -24.17
CA LEU A 14 -3.38 -6.93 -22.99
C LEU A 14 -4.82 -6.76 -22.48
N GLY A 15 -5.11 -7.36 -21.33
CA GLY A 15 -6.37 -7.19 -20.60
C GLY A 15 -6.56 -5.74 -20.19
N PHE A 16 -7.08 -4.92 -21.11
CA PHE A 16 -7.67 -3.64 -20.79
C PHE A 16 -9.04 -3.91 -20.15
N VAL A 17 -9.18 -3.55 -18.87
CA VAL A 17 -10.51 -3.27 -18.30
C VAL A 17 -11.03 -2.04 -19.03
N SER A 18 -11.73 -2.27 -20.14
CA SER A 18 -12.43 -1.25 -20.90
C SER A 18 -13.66 -0.81 -20.10
N PHE A 19 -13.58 0.36 -19.48
CA PHE A 19 -14.78 1.06 -19.03
C PHE A 19 -15.56 1.49 -20.29
N ASN A 20 -16.58 0.72 -20.64
CA ASN A 20 -17.59 1.14 -21.61
C ASN A 20 -18.37 2.31 -21.01
N ILE A 21 -17.92 3.53 -21.28
CA ILE A 21 -18.70 4.74 -21.04
C ILE A 21 -19.72 4.80 -22.18
N GLY A 22 -20.95 4.36 -21.91
CA GLY A 22 -22.06 4.52 -22.84
C GLY A 22 -22.16 5.97 -23.31
N GLN A 23 -22.18 6.18 -24.63
CA GLN A 23 -22.50 7.48 -25.21
C GLN A 23 -23.97 7.78 -24.95
N VAL A 24 -24.25 8.72 -24.05
CA VAL A 24 -25.61 9.21 -23.83
C VAL A 24 -25.80 10.49 -24.65
N TYR A 25 -26.71 10.42 -25.62
CA TYR A 25 -27.11 11.53 -26.48
C TYR A 25 -27.84 12.62 -25.69
N ALA A 26 -27.51 13.86 -26.00
CA ALA A 26 -27.97 15.05 -25.30
C ALA A 26 -29.42 15.40 -25.64
N SER A 27 -30.30 15.38 -24.63
CA SER A 27 -31.48 16.25 -24.61
C SER A 27 -31.79 16.66 -23.16
N ASN A 28 -31.83 17.97 -22.92
CA ASN A 28 -32.44 18.64 -21.76
C ASN A 28 -32.01 18.14 -20.36
N TYR A 29 -30.79 18.41 -19.93
CA TYR A 29 -30.22 17.71 -18.78
C TYR A 29 -30.52 18.35 -17.39
N PHE A 30 -31.81 18.26 -17.00
CA PHE A 30 -32.44 18.24 -15.66
C PHE A 30 -32.17 19.40 -14.67
N PRO A 31 -33.22 20.15 -14.25
CA PRO A 31 -33.09 21.25 -13.29
C PRO A 31 -32.84 20.70 -11.88
N VAL A 32 -31.58 20.74 -11.44
CA VAL A 32 -31.29 20.56 -10.02
C VAL A 32 -31.62 21.87 -9.30
N ARG A 33 -32.67 21.86 -8.47
CA ARG A 33 -33.19 23.07 -7.80
C ARG A 33 -32.16 23.74 -6.88
N HIS A 34 -31.25 22.96 -6.29
CA HIS A 34 -30.22 23.45 -5.38
C HIS A 34 -28.88 22.75 -5.60
N TYR A 35 -27.82 23.53 -5.76
CA TYR A 35 -26.45 23.02 -5.89
C TYR A 35 -25.47 23.84 -5.07
N HIS A 36 -24.37 23.21 -4.67
CA HIS A 36 -23.20 23.91 -4.16
C HIS A 36 -22.31 24.33 -5.33
N SER A 37 -21.85 25.58 -5.32
CA SER A 37 -20.89 26.10 -6.30
C SER A 37 -19.50 25.46 -6.19
N TYR A 38 -19.30 24.53 -5.25
CA TYR A 38 -18.06 23.80 -5.03
C TYR A 38 -18.33 22.42 -4.39
N THR A 39 -17.43 21.45 -4.62
CA THR A 39 -17.47 20.15 -3.96
C THR A 39 -17.31 20.30 -2.44
N PRO A 40 -18.22 19.82 -1.56
CA PRO A 40 -18.09 19.96 -0.11
C PRO A 40 -16.85 19.26 0.45
N ARG A 41 -16.25 19.79 1.52
CA ARG A 41 -15.03 19.21 2.14
C ARG A 41 -15.19 17.73 2.54
N SER A 42 -16.38 17.33 2.98
CA SER A 42 -16.70 15.96 3.38
C SER A 42 -16.56 14.93 2.24
N TRP A 43 -16.65 15.39 0.99
CA TRP A 43 -16.51 14.62 -0.26
C TRP A 43 -15.13 14.76 -0.93
N ARG A 44 -14.29 15.68 -0.45
CA ARG A 44 -12.92 15.83 -0.94
C ARG A 44 -12.02 14.82 -0.26
N GLY A 45 -10.98 14.40 -0.96
CA GLY A 45 -9.98 13.47 -0.45
C GLY A 45 -9.33 12.66 -1.56
N THR A 46 -8.39 11.83 -1.16
CA THR A 46 -7.93 10.71 -1.98
C THR A 46 -8.76 9.49 -1.61
N TYR A 47 -9.08 8.67 -2.60
CA TYR A 47 -9.86 7.45 -2.48
C TYR A 47 -9.17 6.34 -3.26
N HIS A 48 -9.34 5.10 -2.86
CA HIS A 48 -8.75 3.94 -3.54
C HIS A 48 -9.75 2.79 -3.68
N THR A 49 -9.57 1.95 -4.69
CA THR A 49 -10.26 0.64 -4.79
C THR A 49 -9.41 -0.46 -4.16
N SER A 50 -9.96 -1.67 -4.04
CA SER A 50 -9.20 -2.88 -3.71
C SER A 50 -8.10 -3.19 -4.72
N ASP A 51 -8.32 -2.80 -5.98
CA ASP A 51 -7.48 -3.18 -7.11
C ASP A 51 -6.34 -2.17 -7.36
N GLY A 52 -6.17 -1.19 -6.46
CA GLY A 52 -5.09 -0.21 -6.49
C GLY A 52 -5.37 1.07 -7.29
N ASP A 53 -6.57 1.23 -7.87
CA ASP A 53 -6.94 2.49 -8.52
C ASP A 53 -7.04 3.62 -7.51
N MET A 54 -6.60 4.82 -7.90
CA MET A 54 -6.61 6.01 -7.05
C MET A 54 -7.46 7.12 -7.66
N MET A 55 -8.48 7.56 -6.92
CA MET A 55 -9.28 8.72 -7.26
C MET A 55 -8.99 9.88 -6.30
N LYS A 56 -8.82 11.08 -6.84
CA LYS A 56 -8.65 12.31 -6.06
C LYS A 56 -9.77 13.28 -6.36
N VAL A 57 -10.55 13.59 -5.34
CA VAL A 57 -11.64 14.56 -5.36
C VAL A 57 -11.16 15.83 -4.67
N ASN A 58 -11.15 16.95 -5.38
CA ASN A 58 -10.80 18.25 -4.83
C ASN A 58 -11.87 19.30 -5.16
N THR A 59 -11.60 20.57 -4.81
CA THR A 59 -12.54 21.67 -5.01
C THR A 59 -12.81 21.98 -6.49
N TYR A 60 -11.90 21.63 -7.39
CA TYR A 60 -11.87 22.03 -8.80
C TYR A 60 -12.05 20.86 -9.78
N SER A 61 -11.67 19.65 -9.36
CA SER A 61 -11.71 18.49 -10.23
C SER A 61 -11.85 17.17 -9.47
N VAL A 62 -12.21 16.14 -10.23
CA VAL A 62 -12.05 14.73 -9.89
C VAL A 62 -11.08 14.11 -10.88
N SER A 63 -10.02 13.48 -10.39
CA SER A 63 -9.04 12.76 -11.19
C SER A 63 -8.96 11.30 -10.78
N LEU A 64 -8.74 10.42 -11.75
CA LEU A 64 -8.57 8.98 -11.59
C LEU A 64 -7.20 8.60 -12.17
N ASN A 65 -6.35 7.92 -11.39
CA ASN A 65 -5.01 7.48 -11.77
C ASN A 65 -4.19 8.59 -12.46
N GLY A 66 -4.24 9.79 -11.88
CA GLY A 66 -3.56 11.00 -12.40
C GLY A 66 -4.26 11.70 -13.57
N LYS A 67 -5.28 11.11 -14.19
CA LYS A 67 -6.04 11.72 -15.29
C LYS A 67 -7.28 12.44 -14.75
N THR A 68 -7.46 13.71 -15.11
CA THR A 68 -8.64 14.48 -14.69
C THR A 68 -9.86 14.10 -15.54
N PHE A 69 -10.91 13.59 -14.90
CA PHE A 69 -12.13 13.15 -15.57
C PHE A 69 -13.27 14.17 -15.43
N TYR A 70 -13.46 14.73 -14.23
CA TYR A 70 -14.39 15.84 -14.01
C TYR A 70 -13.61 17.12 -13.75
N ARG A 71 -13.89 18.16 -14.53
CA ARG A 71 -13.42 19.52 -14.28
C ARG A 71 -14.44 20.52 -14.80
N SER A 72 -14.45 21.70 -14.19
CA SER A 72 -15.13 22.86 -14.78
C SER A 72 -14.37 23.28 -16.05
N ASN A 73 -15.03 23.25 -17.21
CA ASN A 73 -14.45 23.62 -18.51
C ASN A 73 -14.84 25.05 -18.96
N TRP A 74 -15.27 25.90 -18.04
CA TRP A 74 -15.67 27.29 -18.33
C TRP A 74 -14.47 28.24 -18.18
N HIS A 75 -14.48 29.41 -18.83
CA HIS A 75 -13.39 30.40 -18.72
C HIS A 75 -12.99 30.70 -17.26
N GLY A 76 -11.71 30.49 -16.93
CA GLY A 76 -11.11 30.71 -15.60
C GLY A 76 -11.10 29.48 -14.67
N TRP A 77 -10.30 29.53 -13.60
CA TRP A 77 -10.25 28.47 -12.57
C TRP A 77 -11.50 28.48 -11.69
N ARG A 78 -12.60 27.86 -12.15
CA ARG A 78 -13.84 27.77 -11.39
C ARG A 78 -13.96 26.44 -10.63
N LYS A 79 -14.52 26.50 -9.42
CA LYS A 79 -14.75 25.33 -8.54
C LYS A 79 -15.76 24.36 -9.18
N LEU A 80 -15.62 23.08 -8.86
CA LEU A 80 -16.47 22.00 -9.37
C LEU A 80 -17.82 22.02 -8.65
N ALA A 81 -18.90 22.33 -9.36
CA ALA A 81 -20.24 22.39 -8.76
C ALA A 81 -20.72 20.98 -8.35
N PHE A 82 -21.42 20.88 -7.23
CA PHE A 82 -21.82 19.62 -6.62
C PHE A 82 -23.27 19.67 -6.17
N ALA A 83 -24.04 18.62 -6.44
CA ALA A 83 -25.45 18.61 -6.05
C ALA A 83 -25.97 17.23 -5.71
N LYS A 84 -27.04 17.21 -4.91
CA LYS A 84 -27.87 16.04 -4.66
C LYS A 84 -28.85 15.88 -5.83
N VAL A 85 -28.96 14.67 -6.38
CA VAL A 85 -29.79 14.39 -7.56
C VAL A 85 -31.08 13.67 -7.18
N ASP A 86 -31.04 12.81 -6.16
CA ASP A 86 -32.19 12.15 -5.54
C ASP A 86 -31.95 11.88 -4.05
N SER A 87 -32.79 11.08 -3.39
CA SER A 87 -32.71 10.79 -1.95
C SER A 87 -31.35 10.26 -1.49
N SER A 88 -30.62 9.54 -2.34
CA SER A 88 -29.40 8.80 -2.03
C SER A 88 -28.18 9.18 -2.88
N HIS A 89 -28.38 9.81 -4.04
CA HIS A 89 -27.32 10.06 -5.01
C HIS A 89 -26.95 11.54 -5.15
N TYR A 90 -25.68 11.75 -5.48
CA TYR A 90 -25.03 13.03 -5.71
C TYR A 90 -24.29 13.01 -7.04
N THR A 91 -24.00 14.21 -7.55
CA THR A 91 -23.21 14.39 -8.76
C THR A 91 -22.11 15.42 -8.58
N PHE A 92 -20.92 15.09 -9.09
CA PHE A 92 -19.88 16.07 -9.36
C PHE A 92 -20.14 16.73 -10.71
N ASN A 93 -19.77 18.01 -10.81
CA ASN A 93 -19.92 18.82 -12.01
C ASN A 93 -21.37 18.94 -12.50
N VAL A 94 -22.30 19.28 -11.61
CA VAL A 94 -23.74 19.42 -11.95
C VAL A 94 -24.00 20.44 -13.07
N LEU A 95 -23.12 21.43 -13.23
CA LEU A 95 -23.18 22.45 -14.28
C LEU A 95 -22.43 22.04 -15.56
N ALA A 96 -22.13 20.75 -15.72
CA ALA A 96 -21.54 20.20 -16.93
C ALA A 96 -22.40 20.49 -18.16
N LYS A 97 -21.76 20.85 -19.27
CA LYS A 97 -22.44 21.03 -20.56
C LYS A 97 -22.79 19.69 -21.21
N TYR A 98 -22.01 18.64 -20.94
CA TYR A 98 -22.19 17.31 -21.55
C TYR A 98 -22.31 16.20 -20.51
N GLY A 99 -23.17 15.20 -20.79
CA GLY A 99 -23.51 14.11 -19.86
C GLY A 99 -22.31 13.28 -19.41
N TYR A 100 -21.32 13.02 -20.29
CA TYR A 100 -20.09 12.29 -19.93
C TYR A 100 -19.22 13.00 -18.88
N GLN A 101 -19.51 14.27 -18.59
CA GLN A 101 -18.78 15.07 -17.61
C GLN A 101 -19.39 14.99 -16.19
N SER A 102 -20.38 14.10 -15.97
CA SER A 102 -20.94 13.76 -14.64
C SER A 102 -21.58 12.35 -14.63
N SER A 103 -21.33 11.50 -13.63
CA SER A 103 -21.97 10.17 -13.55
C SER A 103 -23.24 10.09 -12.70
N ARG A 104 -23.59 11.14 -11.95
CA ARG A 104 -24.89 11.31 -11.23
C ARG A 104 -25.26 10.28 -10.16
N ARG A 105 -24.42 9.29 -9.93
CA ARG A 105 -24.74 8.12 -9.11
C ARG A 105 -23.72 7.90 -8.00
N TRP A 106 -23.22 9.00 -7.46
CA TRP A 106 -22.31 8.96 -6.32
C TRP A 106 -23.10 8.92 -5.02
N HIS A 107 -22.75 8.01 -4.13
CA HIS A 107 -23.26 8.02 -2.77
C HIS A 107 -22.13 7.82 -1.78
N LEU A 108 -22.29 8.43 -0.61
CA LEU A 108 -21.32 8.33 0.47
C LEU A 108 -21.93 7.45 1.55
N LYS A 109 -21.27 6.35 1.87
CA LYS A 109 -21.68 5.41 2.91
C LYS A 109 -20.66 5.40 4.03
N TYR A 110 -21.14 5.14 5.24
CA TYR A 110 -20.30 4.85 6.39
C TYR A 110 -20.53 3.39 6.75
N LYS A 111 -19.46 2.59 6.76
CA LYS A 111 -19.50 1.17 7.11
C LYS A 111 -18.29 0.87 7.98
N ASN A 112 -18.50 0.26 9.15
CA ASN A 112 -17.44 -0.11 10.10
C ASN A 112 -16.47 1.04 10.40
N GLY A 113 -16.99 2.25 10.66
CA GLY A 113 -16.18 3.45 10.93
C GLY A 113 -15.47 4.05 9.70
N LYS A 114 -15.48 3.37 8.55
CA LYS A 114 -14.83 3.82 7.31
C LYS A 114 -15.81 4.54 6.38
N LYS A 115 -15.32 5.58 5.71
CA LYS A 115 -16.09 6.34 4.71
C LYS A 115 -15.85 5.76 3.31
N GLU A 116 -16.91 5.22 2.72
CA GLU A 116 -16.95 4.65 1.39
C GLU A 116 -17.63 5.64 0.43
N LEU A 117 -16.98 5.93 -0.69
CA LEU A 117 -17.55 6.66 -1.81
C LEU A 117 -17.88 5.65 -2.90
N ILE A 118 -19.14 5.54 -3.26
CA ILE A 118 -19.61 4.49 -4.16
C ILE A 118 -20.18 5.14 -5.41
N ASN A 119 -19.83 4.61 -6.57
CA ASN A 119 -20.35 5.01 -7.87
C ASN A 119 -21.19 3.88 -8.46
N ASN A 120 -22.49 4.08 -8.60
CA ASN A 120 -23.36 3.11 -9.23
C ASN A 120 -23.30 3.30 -10.75
N LEU A 121 -22.76 2.32 -11.47
CA LEU A 121 -22.63 2.34 -12.92
C LEU A 121 -23.93 1.85 -13.58
N GLU A 122 -23.98 1.89 -14.90
CA GLU A 122 -25.08 1.27 -15.65
C GLU A 122 -25.04 -0.26 -15.53
N MET A 123 -26.20 -0.92 -15.69
CA MET A 123 -26.38 -2.37 -15.53
C MET A 123 -26.19 -2.94 -14.10
N GLY A 124 -26.24 -2.10 -13.06
CA GLY A 124 -26.30 -2.57 -11.66
C GLY A 124 -24.94 -2.78 -10.99
N TYR A 125 -23.84 -2.55 -11.70
CA TYR A 125 -22.50 -2.59 -11.10
C TYR A 125 -22.28 -1.40 -10.16
N SER A 126 -21.61 -1.64 -9.04
CA SER A 126 -21.23 -0.60 -8.07
C SER A 126 -19.73 -0.67 -7.84
N GLN A 127 -19.04 0.46 -7.98
CA GLN A 127 -17.62 0.57 -7.64
C GLN A 127 -17.47 1.26 -6.30
N VAL A 128 -16.83 0.60 -5.34
CA VAL A 128 -16.60 1.11 -3.99
C VAL A 128 -15.20 1.70 -3.89
N TRP A 129 -15.13 2.92 -3.37
CA TRP A 129 -13.89 3.66 -3.15
C TRP A 129 -13.72 3.97 -1.67
N TYR A 130 -12.62 3.54 -1.09
CA TYR A 130 -12.30 3.77 0.32
C TYR A 130 -11.58 5.10 0.49
N LYS A 131 -12.11 5.98 1.35
CA LYS A 131 -11.52 7.31 1.57
C LYS A 131 -10.21 7.20 2.36
N SER A 132 -9.11 7.64 1.75
CA SER A 132 -7.83 7.80 2.43
C SER A 132 -7.92 8.92 3.46
N VAL A 133 -7.63 8.60 4.72
CA VAL A 133 -7.49 9.58 5.79
C VAL A 133 -6.02 9.97 5.86
N HIS A 134 -5.56 10.80 4.92
CA HIS A 134 -4.42 11.74 5.12
C HIS A 134 -4.08 12.60 3.90
N HIS A 135 -3.59 13.81 4.19
CA HIS A 135 -3.06 14.76 3.24
C HIS A 135 -1.85 14.19 2.51
N THR A 136 -1.89 14.21 1.18
CA THR A 136 -0.77 13.83 0.30
C THR A 136 0.40 14.79 0.50
N LYS A 137 1.30 14.50 1.44
CA LYS A 137 2.70 14.93 1.27
C LYS A 137 3.19 14.24 0.01
N LYS A 138 3.65 15.01 -0.99
CA LYS A 138 4.38 14.47 -2.14
C LYS A 138 5.64 13.81 -1.58
N VAL A 139 5.58 12.51 -1.32
CA VAL A 139 6.77 11.70 -1.17
C VAL A 139 7.40 11.72 -2.55
N LYS A 140 8.50 12.47 -2.71
CA LYS A 140 9.39 12.27 -3.86
C LYS A 140 9.70 10.78 -3.85
N SER A 141 9.35 10.05 -4.89
CA SER A 141 9.82 8.67 -5.01
C SER A 141 11.34 8.75 -4.99
N LYS A 142 11.95 8.38 -3.85
CA LYS A 142 13.33 7.96 -3.85
C LYS A 142 13.35 6.84 -4.89
N LYS A 143 14.23 6.95 -5.88
CA LYS A 143 14.56 5.78 -6.70
C LYS A 143 14.85 4.66 -5.70
N THR A 144 14.07 3.58 -5.76
CA THR A 144 14.35 2.36 -5.01
C THR A 144 15.71 1.89 -5.51
N GLN A 145 16.76 2.19 -4.75
CA GLN A 145 18.09 1.66 -5.02
C GLN A 145 18.05 0.25 -4.50
N VAL A 146 17.97 -0.73 -5.41
CA VAL A 146 18.22 -2.13 -5.09
C VAL A 146 19.67 -2.21 -4.60
N TYR A 147 19.85 -2.42 -3.30
CA TYR A 147 21.18 -2.55 -2.73
C TYR A 147 21.62 -4.00 -2.92
N GLY A 148 22.43 -4.28 -3.94
CA GLY A 148 23.13 -5.56 -3.98
C GLY A 148 24.18 -5.56 -2.86
N LEU A 149 24.23 -6.58 -2.00
CA LEU A 149 25.03 -6.57 -0.77
C LEU A 149 26.47 -7.07 -0.94
N ASP A 150 27.38 -6.16 -1.27
CA ASP A 150 28.74 -6.28 -0.74
C ASP A 150 28.83 -5.46 0.56
N TYR A 151 29.87 -5.70 1.36
CA TYR A 151 30.06 -4.96 2.61
C TYR A 151 30.12 -3.44 2.38
N HIS A 152 30.43 -2.95 1.17
CA HIS A 152 30.46 -1.53 0.88
C HIS A 152 29.07 -0.95 0.59
N SER A 153 28.19 -1.71 -0.06
CA SER A 153 26.86 -1.28 -0.50
C SER A 153 25.71 -1.59 0.45
N ALA A 154 25.92 -2.44 1.46
CA ALA A 154 24.90 -2.69 2.49
C ALA A 154 24.55 -1.41 3.28
N PRO A 155 23.31 -1.27 3.79
CA PRO A 155 22.99 -0.23 4.77
C PRO A 155 23.85 -0.37 6.02
N GLU A 156 24.30 0.76 6.58
CA GLU A 156 25.17 0.78 7.76
C GLU A 156 24.58 0.03 8.96
N SER A 157 23.26 0.09 9.11
CA SER A 157 22.51 -0.61 10.15
C SER A 157 22.63 -2.14 10.07
N LEU A 158 22.83 -2.70 8.88
CA LEU A 158 23.07 -4.14 8.73
C LEU A 158 24.55 -4.48 8.90
N LYS A 159 25.47 -3.61 8.45
CA LYS A 159 26.92 -3.81 8.65
C LYS A 159 27.29 -3.88 10.12
N SER A 160 26.67 -3.02 10.94
CA SER A 160 26.87 -3.02 12.40
C SER A 160 26.37 -4.29 13.10
N CYS A 161 25.56 -5.11 12.43
CA CYS A 161 24.96 -6.31 12.99
C CYS A 161 25.70 -7.61 12.62
N VAL A 162 26.84 -7.53 11.94
CA VAL A 162 27.66 -8.72 11.69
C VAL A 162 28.13 -9.31 13.03
N GLY A 163 27.87 -10.61 13.23
CA GLY A 163 28.06 -11.33 14.50
C GLY A 163 26.89 -11.20 15.47
N HIS A 164 25.83 -10.48 15.11
CA HIS A 164 24.68 -10.20 15.97
C HIS A 164 23.38 -10.75 15.36
N MET A 165 22.32 -10.74 16.19
CA MET A 165 20.98 -11.13 15.76
C MET A 165 20.38 -10.06 14.83
N VAL A 166 19.78 -10.54 13.74
CA VAL A 166 18.92 -9.80 12.81
C VAL A 166 17.61 -10.57 12.66
N TYR A 167 16.63 -10.00 11.98
CA TYR A 167 15.28 -10.55 11.86
C TYR A 167 14.82 -10.53 10.40
N THR A 168 13.91 -11.41 10.03
CA THR A 168 13.16 -11.23 8.78
C THR A 168 12.27 -9.99 8.88
N GLY A 169 12.10 -9.24 7.79
CA GLY A 169 11.26 -8.04 7.82
C GLY A 169 9.78 -8.35 7.91
N ASP A 170 8.99 -7.32 8.21
CA ASP A 170 7.55 -7.39 8.45
C ASP A 170 6.72 -7.70 7.20
N TRP A 171 7.28 -7.47 6.01
CA TRP A 171 6.62 -7.77 4.73
C TRP A 171 6.70 -9.24 4.33
N VAL A 172 7.46 -10.04 5.07
CA VAL A 172 7.68 -11.45 4.76
C VAL A 172 6.45 -12.26 5.11
N ASP A 173 5.85 -12.88 4.10
CA ASP A 173 4.66 -13.71 4.23
C ASP A 173 4.72 -14.96 3.32
N SER A 174 3.63 -15.71 3.22
CA SER A 174 3.57 -16.92 2.38
C SER A 174 3.58 -16.64 0.88
N SER A 175 3.26 -15.41 0.47
CA SER A 175 3.33 -14.95 -0.91
C SER A 175 4.69 -14.39 -1.30
N ASP A 176 5.44 -13.87 -0.33
CA ASP A 176 6.81 -13.34 -0.49
C ASP A 176 7.75 -13.79 0.64
N PRO A 177 8.18 -15.07 0.64
CA PRO A 177 9.00 -15.62 1.71
C PRO A 177 10.48 -15.28 1.55
N VAL A 178 11.20 -15.21 2.67
CA VAL A 178 12.66 -15.17 2.65
C VAL A 178 13.20 -16.55 2.32
N GLY A 179 13.77 -16.69 1.13
CA GLY A 179 14.44 -17.89 0.67
C GLY A 179 15.84 -18.04 1.28
N LEU A 180 16.06 -19.11 2.04
CA LEU A 180 17.38 -19.50 2.52
C LEU A 180 17.92 -20.65 1.68
N THR A 181 19.15 -20.51 1.22
CA THR A 181 19.80 -21.52 0.40
C THR A 181 21.19 -21.89 0.91
N THR A 182 21.65 -23.10 0.60
CA THR A 182 22.94 -23.63 1.08
C THR A 182 24.13 -23.16 0.24
N THR A 183 23.90 -22.68 -0.98
CA THR A 183 24.92 -22.16 -1.90
C THR A 183 24.37 -20.95 -2.67
N MET A 184 25.23 -20.06 -3.16
CA MET A 184 24.79 -18.89 -3.94
C MET A 184 24.11 -19.30 -5.26
N ASP A 185 24.71 -20.24 -6.01
CA ASP A 185 24.16 -20.76 -7.28
C ASP A 185 22.70 -21.25 -7.18
N ASN A 186 22.32 -21.79 -6.03
CA ASN A 186 20.96 -22.27 -5.81
C ASN A 186 19.94 -21.12 -5.75
N TYR A 187 20.35 -19.91 -5.36
CA TYR A 187 19.46 -18.76 -5.30
C TYR A 187 18.97 -18.34 -6.70
N ASP A 188 19.86 -18.28 -7.70
CA ASP A 188 19.49 -17.97 -9.10
C ASP A 188 18.52 -19.01 -9.68
N ASN A 189 18.70 -20.26 -9.26
CA ASN A 189 17.87 -21.38 -9.67
C ASN A 189 16.58 -21.50 -8.84
N ASN A 190 16.33 -20.59 -7.89
CA ASN A 190 15.21 -20.62 -6.94
C ASN A 190 15.10 -21.94 -6.15
N ILE A 191 16.25 -22.55 -5.85
CA ILE A 191 16.37 -23.77 -5.05
C ILE A 191 16.62 -23.36 -3.60
N PHE A 192 15.55 -23.35 -2.82
CA PHE A 192 15.59 -22.96 -1.40
C PHE A 192 15.59 -24.19 -0.51
N ALA A 193 16.55 -24.23 0.42
CA ALA A 193 16.61 -25.27 1.44
C ALA A 193 15.58 -25.01 2.56
N VAL A 194 15.34 -23.73 2.85
CA VAL A 194 14.31 -23.28 3.80
C VAL A 194 13.63 -22.04 3.21
N LYS A 195 12.31 -21.93 3.43
CA LYS A 195 11.54 -20.72 3.17
C LYS A 195 10.96 -20.22 4.48
N LEU A 196 11.22 -18.97 4.81
CA LEU A 196 10.63 -18.31 5.97
C LEU A 196 9.46 -17.48 5.48
N GLU A 197 8.24 -17.93 5.78
CA GLU A 197 6.98 -17.34 5.31
C GLU A 197 6.40 -16.35 6.33
N THR A 198 7.22 -15.89 7.27
CA THR A 198 6.80 -15.02 8.37
C THR A 198 7.87 -13.97 8.66
N GLY A 199 7.41 -12.76 8.95
CA GLY A 199 8.23 -11.67 9.45
C GLY A 199 8.70 -11.90 10.89
N GLY A 200 9.86 -11.32 11.21
CA GLY A 200 10.41 -11.32 12.56
C GLY A 200 11.14 -12.58 13.02
N VAL A 201 11.43 -13.51 12.11
CA VAL A 201 12.19 -14.72 12.41
C VAL A 201 13.64 -14.35 12.73
N PRO A 202 14.17 -14.73 13.91
CA PRO A 202 15.52 -14.36 14.33
C PRO A 202 16.58 -15.18 13.58
N LEU A 203 17.64 -14.49 13.15
CA LEU A 203 18.77 -15.01 12.39
C LEU A 203 20.06 -14.40 12.93
N ILE A 204 21.21 -15.07 12.81
CA ILE A 204 22.51 -14.45 13.13
C ILE A 204 23.21 -14.05 11.84
N LEU A 205 23.44 -12.77 11.62
CA LEU A 205 24.15 -12.28 10.44
C LEU A 205 25.65 -12.57 10.59
N SER A 206 26.18 -13.49 9.80
CA SER A 206 27.61 -13.85 9.85
C SER A 206 28.47 -13.03 8.89
N GLY A 207 27.87 -12.37 7.90
CA GLY A 207 28.58 -11.51 6.96
C GLY A 207 27.86 -11.44 5.61
N PHE A 208 28.62 -11.07 4.58
CA PHE A 208 28.13 -10.98 3.20
C PHE A 208 29.09 -11.70 2.25
N LYS A 209 28.58 -12.30 1.17
CA LYS A 209 29.37 -12.95 0.13
C LYS A 209 29.00 -12.43 -1.25
N HIS A 210 30.01 -12.35 -2.10
CA HIS A 210 29.95 -11.88 -3.47
C HIS A 210 30.79 -12.81 -4.36
N ASP A 211 30.28 -13.19 -5.53
CA ASP A 211 31.00 -14.05 -6.48
C ASP A 211 31.27 -13.39 -7.85
N GLY A 212 30.82 -12.16 -8.07
CA GLY A 212 30.94 -11.45 -9.34
C GLY A 212 29.58 -11.09 -9.94
N ILE A 213 28.58 -11.93 -9.68
CA ILE A 213 27.25 -11.87 -10.30
C ILE A 213 26.19 -11.66 -9.21
N GLN A 214 26.29 -12.41 -8.13
CA GLN A 214 25.35 -12.38 -7.02
C GLN A 214 25.97 -11.81 -5.74
N LYS A 215 25.10 -11.26 -4.90
CA LYS A 215 25.47 -10.61 -3.63
C LYS A 215 24.47 -11.00 -2.54
N MET A 216 24.93 -11.71 -1.52
CA MET A 216 24.06 -12.39 -0.55
C MET A 216 24.53 -12.18 0.89
N ALA A 217 23.59 -12.15 1.84
CA ALA A 217 23.89 -12.22 3.27
C ALA A 217 24.15 -13.68 3.68
N LEU A 218 25.16 -13.91 4.53
CA LEU A 218 25.30 -15.19 5.23
C LEU A 218 24.59 -15.08 6.57
N VAL A 219 23.64 -15.98 6.81
CA VAL A 219 22.87 -16.04 8.04
C VAL A 219 22.97 -17.41 8.67
N GLN A 220 23.06 -17.49 9.99
CA GLN A 220 22.87 -18.74 10.72
C GLN A 220 21.41 -18.87 11.13
N TYR A 221 20.85 -20.03 10.84
CA TYR A 221 19.50 -20.42 11.20
C TYR A 221 19.50 -21.89 11.60
N ASN A 222 18.92 -22.23 12.75
CA ASN A 222 18.88 -23.60 13.28
C ASN A 222 20.25 -24.33 13.28
N GLY A 223 21.32 -23.61 13.61
CA GLY A 223 22.68 -24.15 13.67
C GLY A 223 23.37 -24.38 12.32
N GLN A 224 22.72 -24.03 11.21
CA GLN A 224 23.26 -24.15 9.86
C GLN A 224 23.47 -22.75 9.25
N THR A 225 24.53 -22.58 8.46
CA THR A 225 24.74 -21.34 7.70
C THR A 225 24.05 -21.44 6.34
N TYR A 226 23.33 -20.39 5.99
CA TYR A 226 22.63 -20.21 4.72
C TYR A 226 23.00 -18.88 4.07
N TYR A 227 22.69 -18.79 2.79
CA TYR A 227 22.65 -17.55 2.03
C TYR A 227 21.20 -17.07 1.95
N ALA A 228 20.99 -15.81 2.29
CA ALA A 228 19.73 -15.12 2.18
C ALA A 228 19.93 -13.89 1.30
N TYR A 229 18.92 -13.58 0.51
CA TYR A 229 18.87 -12.28 -0.11
C TYR A 229 18.50 -11.27 0.97
N ALA A 230 19.08 -10.07 0.84
CA ALA A 230 18.72 -8.97 1.70
C ALA A 230 18.61 -7.72 0.84
N ASP A 231 17.47 -7.63 0.15
CA ASP A 231 17.11 -6.41 -0.54
C ASP A 231 16.82 -5.29 0.45
N THR A 232 17.09 -4.05 0.02
CA THR A 232 16.76 -2.71 0.56
C THR A 232 16.43 -2.49 2.06
N GLY A 233 16.72 -3.44 2.94
CA GLY A 233 16.25 -3.50 4.31
C GLY A 233 14.83 -4.07 4.48
N ASN A 234 14.32 -4.88 3.54
CA ASN A 234 12.99 -5.50 3.65
C ASN A 234 13.04 -6.98 4.02
N ASP A 235 13.95 -7.76 3.43
CA ASP A 235 13.99 -9.20 3.74
C ASP A 235 14.66 -9.46 5.09
N LEU A 236 15.76 -8.75 5.35
CA LEU A 236 16.50 -8.80 6.60
C LEU A 236 16.65 -7.41 7.21
N VAL A 237 16.37 -7.31 8.50
CA VAL A 237 16.41 -6.07 9.28
C VAL A 237 17.12 -6.29 10.62
N PRO A 238 17.82 -5.28 11.16
CA PRO A 238 18.52 -5.41 12.44
C PRO A 238 17.62 -5.24 13.68
N TYR A 239 16.32 -5.01 13.47
CA TYR A 239 15.33 -4.76 14.50
C TYR A 239 14.10 -5.62 14.25
N ASN A 240 13.37 -5.98 15.29
CA ASN A 240 12.12 -6.75 15.19
C ASN A 240 10.88 -5.89 15.47
N THR A 241 11.10 -4.63 15.85
CA THR A 241 10.06 -3.70 16.25
C THR A 241 10.36 -2.34 15.65
N TYR A 242 9.33 -1.67 15.15
CA TYR A 242 9.44 -0.31 14.64
C TYR A 242 8.09 0.39 14.71
N THR A 243 8.10 1.72 14.66
CA THR A 243 6.87 2.53 14.66
C THR A 243 6.47 2.94 13.27
N GLN A 244 5.18 2.83 12.97
CA GLN A 244 4.60 3.25 11.71
C GLN A 244 3.35 4.10 11.97
N SER A 245 3.35 5.32 11.45
CA SER A 245 2.15 6.16 11.51
C SER A 245 1.23 5.84 10.33
N LEU A 246 0.07 5.24 10.62
CA LEU A 246 -0.97 4.96 9.65
C LEU A 246 -2.25 5.71 10.04
N SER A 247 -2.79 6.48 9.10
CA SER A 247 -4.10 7.15 9.27
C SER A 247 -4.26 8.07 10.49
N GLY A 248 -3.17 8.48 11.14
CA GLY A 248 -3.16 9.46 12.24
C GLY A 248 -2.92 8.81 13.60
N ASP A 249 -3.05 7.49 13.63
CA ASP A 249 -2.60 6.65 14.71
C ASP A 249 -1.16 6.22 14.43
N THR A 250 -0.42 5.97 15.50
CA THR A 250 0.92 5.40 15.41
C THR A 250 0.84 3.99 15.95
N PHE A 251 1.19 3.06 15.08
CA PHE A 251 1.29 1.64 15.38
C PHE A 251 2.73 1.31 15.72
N VAL A 252 2.92 0.41 16.66
CA VAL A 252 4.19 -0.28 16.86
C VAL A 252 4.05 -1.62 16.15
N ILE A 253 4.70 -1.76 15.01
CA ILE A 253 4.75 -3.02 14.26
C ILE A 253 5.85 -3.87 14.87
N SER A 254 5.53 -5.08 15.30
CA SER A 254 6.50 -5.93 15.99
C SER A 254 6.25 -7.42 15.79
N SER A 255 7.32 -8.21 15.77
CA SER A 255 7.25 -9.66 15.92
C SER A 255 7.48 -10.15 17.35
N VAL A 256 7.49 -9.22 18.32
CA VAL A 256 7.64 -9.48 19.75
C VAL A 256 6.50 -8.81 20.50
N LYS A 257 5.99 -9.47 21.54
CA LYS A 257 4.90 -8.90 22.33
C LYS A 257 5.43 -7.72 23.15
N PRO A 258 4.58 -6.71 23.40
CA PRO A 258 4.98 -5.59 24.26
C PRO A 258 5.23 -6.01 25.72
N THR A 259 4.77 -7.20 26.12
CA THR A 259 5.02 -7.78 27.44
C THR A 259 6.41 -8.41 27.57
N ASP A 260 7.08 -8.69 26.45
CA ASP A 260 8.39 -9.35 26.39
C ASP A 260 9.50 -8.31 26.12
N THR A 261 9.51 -7.23 26.90
CA THR A 261 10.31 -6.01 26.63
C THR A 261 11.81 -6.24 26.47
N LYS A 262 12.36 -7.29 27.07
CA LYS A 262 13.79 -7.67 26.95
C LYS A 262 14.18 -8.12 25.54
N ASP A 263 13.21 -8.60 24.75
CA ASP A 263 13.42 -9.16 23.42
C ASP A 263 13.08 -8.12 22.33
N VAL A 264 12.60 -6.93 22.71
CA VAL A 264 12.27 -5.84 21.80
C VAL A 264 13.54 -5.16 21.30
N ALA A 265 13.80 -5.31 20.01
CA ALA A 265 14.84 -4.58 19.28
C ALA A 265 14.17 -3.52 18.40
N LEU A 266 14.29 -2.26 18.78
CA LEU A 266 13.62 -1.14 18.12
C LEU A 266 14.49 -0.53 17.01
N LYS A 267 13.87 -0.16 15.90
CA LYS A 267 14.54 0.61 14.84
C LYS A 267 15.11 1.92 15.38
N SER A 268 16.32 2.27 14.93
CA SER A 268 16.98 3.52 15.31
C SER A 268 16.07 4.72 15.03
N SER A 269 15.99 5.65 15.99
CA SER A 269 15.14 6.85 16.03
C SER A 269 13.64 6.65 16.29
N ASP A 270 13.15 5.42 16.33
CA ASP A 270 11.76 5.17 16.69
C ASP A 270 11.54 5.34 18.20
N GLN A 271 10.31 5.68 18.57
CA GLN A 271 9.88 5.84 19.96
C GLN A 271 8.51 5.21 20.13
N VAL A 272 8.38 4.35 21.14
CA VAL A 272 7.08 3.78 21.53
C VAL A 272 6.44 4.70 22.56
N LEU A 273 5.23 5.17 22.25
CA LEU A 273 4.42 6.00 23.14
C LEU A 273 3.25 5.20 23.71
N THR A 274 2.78 5.60 24.90
CA THR A 274 1.65 4.94 25.59
C THR A 274 0.32 5.08 24.85
N ASN A 275 0.21 5.98 23.87
CA ASN A 275 -0.98 6.10 23.02
C ASN A 275 -0.85 5.34 21.69
N ASN A 276 0.24 4.60 21.48
CA ASN A 276 0.39 3.76 20.31
C ASN A 276 -0.40 2.46 20.47
N ILE A 277 -0.82 1.91 19.33
CA ILE A 277 -1.38 0.56 19.26
C ILE A 277 -0.23 -0.37 18.90
N TRP A 278 0.00 -1.41 19.68
CA TRP A 278 1.03 -2.38 19.36
C TRP A 278 0.44 -3.50 18.53
N ASP A 279 0.84 -3.56 17.27
CA ASP A 279 0.49 -4.60 16.31
C ASP A 279 1.57 -5.69 16.35
N TYR A 280 1.24 -6.80 17.00
CA TYR A 280 2.12 -7.95 17.14
C TYR A 280 1.75 -9.02 16.12
N THR A 281 2.68 -9.36 15.23
CA THR A 281 2.58 -10.50 14.32
C THR A 281 3.37 -11.67 14.88
N ASN A 282 2.72 -12.80 15.15
CA ASN A 282 3.42 -13.97 15.67
C ASN A 282 4.33 -14.59 14.60
N PRO A 283 5.66 -14.62 14.77
CA PRO A 283 6.58 -15.11 13.76
C PRO A 283 6.44 -16.61 13.48
N ASN A 284 5.76 -17.38 14.34
CA ASN A 284 5.52 -18.80 14.12
C ASN A 284 4.21 -19.09 13.38
N THR A 285 3.23 -18.18 13.45
CA THR A 285 1.87 -18.44 12.95
C THR A 285 1.34 -17.40 11.98
N GLY A 286 2.00 -16.24 11.84
CA GLY A 286 1.52 -15.10 11.05
C GLY A 286 0.35 -14.33 11.67
N ASN A 287 -0.32 -14.89 12.68
CA ASN A 287 -1.45 -14.24 13.35
C ASN A 287 -1.07 -12.87 13.97
N GLU A 288 -1.89 -11.87 13.66
CA GLU A 288 -1.82 -10.52 14.23
C GLU A 288 -2.64 -10.43 15.53
N ILE A 289 -2.11 -9.73 16.53
CA ILE A 289 -2.77 -9.44 17.80
C ILE A 289 -2.45 -8.00 18.18
N TYR A 290 -3.47 -7.23 18.54
CA TYR A 290 -3.31 -5.84 18.95
C TYR A 290 -3.23 -5.71 20.47
N TYR A 291 -2.39 -4.78 20.94
CA TYR A 291 -2.29 -4.41 22.34
C TYR A 291 -2.41 -2.90 22.51
N HIS A 292 -2.98 -2.51 23.65
CA HIS A 292 -3.10 -1.12 24.07
C HIS A 292 -2.45 -0.93 25.44
N TYR A 293 -1.92 0.28 25.68
CA TYR A 293 -1.37 0.61 26.98
C TYR A 293 -2.45 1.16 27.91
N SER A 294 -2.56 0.62 29.12
CA SER A 294 -3.41 1.18 30.15
C SER A 294 -2.60 2.09 31.06
N LEU A 295 -2.84 3.39 31.00
CA LEU A 295 -2.23 4.35 31.96
C LEU A 295 -2.61 4.03 33.41
N ASN A 296 -3.83 3.54 33.64
CA ASN A 296 -4.30 3.21 35.00
C ASN A 296 -3.62 1.97 35.58
N LYS A 297 -3.27 1.00 34.73
CA LYS A 297 -2.63 -0.26 35.16
C LYS A 297 -1.12 -0.28 34.90
N ASP A 298 -0.60 0.78 34.30
CA ASP A 298 0.79 0.96 33.85
C ASP A 298 1.34 -0.27 33.10
N LYS A 299 0.55 -0.80 32.15
CA LYS A 299 0.92 -1.99 31.37
C LYS A 299 0.16 -2.10 30.06
N TRP A 300 0.76 -2.84 29.12
CA TRP A 300 0.11 -3.29 27.90
C TRP A 300 -0.91 -4.40 28.19
N TYR A 301 -2.04 -4.35 27.49
CA TYR A 301 -3.07 -5.39 27.51
C TYR A 301 -3.46 -5.74 26.08
N GLN A 302 -3.71 -7.03 25.85
CA GLN A 302 -4.24 -7.51 24.58
C GLN A 302 -5.68 -7.01 24.44
N ASP A 303 -6.03 -6.51 23.25
CA ASP A 303 -7.43 -6.30 22.89
C ASP A 303 -8.08 -7.67 22.70
N ASN A 304 -9.07 -7.95 23.55
CA ASN A 304 -9.97 -9.06 23.32
C ASN A 304 -11.16 -8.47 22.54
N ASP A 305 -11.36 -8.96 21.31
CA ASP A 305 -12.53 -8.64 20.49
C ASP A 305 -13.86 -8.81 21.25
#